data_AF-A0A8T5M5S7-F1
#
_entry.id   AF-A0A8T5M5S7-F1
#
_cell.length_a   1.000
_cell.length_b   1.000
_cell.length_c   1.000
_cell.angle_alpha   90.00
_cell.angle_beta   90.00
_cell.angle_gamma   90.00
#
_symmetry.space_group_name_H-M   'P 1'
#
loop_
_entity.id
_entity.type
_entity.pdbx_description
1 polymer ?
#
loop_
_entity_poly.entity_id
_entity_poly.type
_entity_poly.pdbx_seq_one_letter_code
_entity_poly.pdbx_strand_id
1 'polypeptide(L)'
;MAKKEDSAIGGIIVAVCLILYYARNIARELFPFFFFVTILIFIVALVVLFTEADNIMKIGIIIGFFVMLFLTILSGFVGWEMEEVPIIKEALEIGENVDHAKQIENEAIEKFKNETIKIIDDLESDSTHEMKHAFEVAKLGVSLS
;
A
#
# COMPACT_ATOMS: atom_id res chain seq x y z
N MET A 1 -9.47 34.96 -13.23
CA MET A 1 -10.28 34.03 -12.42
C MET A 1 -10.27 32.60 -12.96
N ALA A 2 -10.08 32.35 -14.27
CA ALA A 2 -10.00 30.99 -14.85
C ALA A 2 -8.87 30.07 -14.30
N LYS A 3 -7.72 30.60 -13.88
CA LYS A 3 -6.56 29.77 -13.45
C LYS A 3 -6.76 28.93 -12.18
N LYS A 4 -7.77 29.22 -11.33
CA LYS A 4 -8.00 28.47 -10.08
C LYS A 4 -8.87 27.22 -10.28
N GLU A 5 -9.79 27.25 -11.25
CA GLU A 5 -10.72 26.14 -11.51
C GLU A 5 -10.02 25.00 -12.26
N ASP A 6 -9.14 25.31 -13.22
CA ASP A 6 -8.36 24.31 -13.96
C ASP A 6 -7.41 23.52 -13.04
N SER A 7 -6.86 24.16 -12.01
CA SER A 7 -5.99 23.52 -11.01
C SER A 7 -6.74 22.56 -10.08
N ALA A 8 -8.01 22.86 -9.78
CA ALA A 8 -8.83 22.01 -8.91
C ALA A 8 -9.27 20.74 -9.64
N ILE A 9 -9.62 20.86 -10.92
CA ILE A 9 -10.00 19.73 -11.78
C ILE A 9 -8.81 18.79 -11.96
N GLY A 10 -7.60 19.33 -12.22
CA GLY A 10 -6.38 18.53 -12.29
C GLY A 10 -6.08 17.76 -11.00
N GLY A 11 -6.26 18.40 -9.84
CA GLY A 11 -6.06 17.76 -8.54
C GLY A 11 -7.06 16.61 -8.27
N ILE A 12 -8.32 16.77 -8.66
CA ILE A 12 -9.34 15.73 -8.52
C ILE A 12 -9.02 14.52 -9.41
N ILE A 13 -8.61 14.74 -10.65
CA ILE A 13 -8.26 13.67 -11.58
C ILE A 13 -7.09 12.85 -11.02
N VAL A 14 -6.02 13.51 -10.57
CA VAL A 14 -4.86 12.83 -9.95
C VAL A 14 -5.27 12.05 -8.70
N ALA A 15 -6.15 12.61 -7.85
CA ALA A 15 -6.64 11.92 -6.66
C ALA A 15 -7.44 10.66 -6.99
N VAL A 16 -8.32 10.72 -8.00
CA VAL A 16 -9.10 9.55 -8.47
C VAL A 16 -8.17 8.48 -9.02
N CYS A 17 -7.18 8.86 -9.83
CA CYS A 17 -6.16 7.95 -10.33
C CYS A 17 -5.41 7.24 -9.18
N LEU A 18 -4.95 7.98 -8.18
CA LEU A 18 -4.26 7.37 -7.02
C LEU A 18 -5.17 6.42 -6.22
N ILE A 19 -6.45 6.77 -6.03
CA ILE A 19 -7.40 5.88 -5.35
C ILE A 19 -7.56 4.57 -6.12
N LEU A 20 -7.70 4.62 -7.45
CA LEU A 20 -7.82 3.43 -8.29
C LEU A 20 -6.54 2.59 -8.26
N TYR A 21 -5.37 3.23 -8.31
CA TYR A 21 -4.07 2.57 -8.19
C TYR A 21 -3.95 1.78 -6.87
N TYR A 22 -4.20 2.42 -5.73
CA TYR A 22 -4.11 1.77 -4.43
C TYR A 22 -5.20 0.72 -4.22
N ALA A 23 -6.43 0.97 -4.69
CA ALA A 23 -7.52 0.00 -4.64
C ALA A 23 -7.16 -1.30 -5.38
N ARG A 24 -6.51 -1.20 -6.55
CA ARG A 24 -6.01 -2.36 -7.30
C ARG A 24 -4.94 -3.12 -6.53
N ASN A 25 -3.94 -2.43 -5.98
CA ASN A 25 -2.87 -3.08 -5.22
C ASN A 25 -3.43 -3.81 -3.99
N ILE A 26 -4.32 -3.17 -3.23
CA ILE A 26 -5.00 -3.79 -2.09
C ILE A 26 -5.83 -5.00 -2.56
N ALA A 27 -6.55 -4.90 -3.68
CA ALA A 27 -7.33 -6.00 -4.21
C ALA A 27 -6.45 -7.21 -4.60
N ARG A 28 -5.27 -6.99 -5.19
CA ARG A 28 -4.28 -8.04 -5.50
C ARG A 28 -3.79 -8.75 -4.24
N GLU A 29 -3.54 -8.00 -3.16
CA GLU A 29 -3.09 -8.56 -1.89
C GLU A 29 -4.21 -9.32 -1.15
N LEU A 30 -5.45 -8.85 -1.23
CA LEU A 30 -6.60 -9.46 -0.57
C LEU A 30 -7.13 -10.71 -1.27
N PHE A 31 -6.97 -10.81 -2.59
CA PHE A 31 -7.43 -11.96 -3.37
C PHE A 31 -6.92 -13.32 -2.85
N PRO A 32 -5.61 -13.56 -2.62
CA PRO A 32 -5.15 -14.85 -2.11
C PRO A 32 -5.76 -15.19 -0.74
N PHE A 33 -6.00 -14.18 0.10
CA PHE A 33 -6.69 -14.37 1.37
C PHE A 33 -8.15 -14.80 1.17
N PHE A 34 -8.93 -14.08 0.36
CA PHE A 34 -10.32 -14.45 0.08
C PHE A 34 -10.44 -15.80 -0.62
N PHE A 35 -9.54 -16.09 -1.56
CA PHE A 35 -9.46 -17.37 -2.24
C PHE A 35 -9.21 -18.53 -1.26
N PHE A 36 -8.24 -18.35 -0.35
CA PHE A 36 -7.94 -19.34 0.68
C PHE A 36 -9.13 -19.59 1.61
N VAL A 37 -9.77 -18.53 2.12
CA VAL A 37 -10.96 -18.66 2.97
C VAL A 37 -12.12 -19.31 2.21
N THR A 38 -12.29 -19.00 0.93
CA THR A 38 -13.30 -19.64 0.06
C THR A 38 -13.06 -21.14 -0.06
N ILE A 39 -11.81 -21.59 -0.23
CA ILE A 39 -11.45 -23.02 -0.25
C ILE A 39 -11.78 -23.68 1.10
N LEU A 40 -11.44 -23.05 2.22
CA LEU A 40 -11.74 -23.61 3.54
C LEU A 40 -13.25 -23.77 3.75
N ILE A 41 -14.03 -22.75 3.40
CA ILE A 41 -15.49 -22.81 3.51
C ILE A 41 -16.06 -23.87 2.56
N PHE A 42 -15.51 -24.03 1.36
CA PHE A 42 -15.92 -25.09 0.43
C PHE A 42 -15.71 -26.49 1.04
N ILE A 43 -14.55 -26.73 1.66
CA ILE A 43 -14.28 -28.00 2.35
C ILE A 43 -15.28 -28.22 3.49
N VAL A 44 -15.54 -27.21 4.30
CA VAL A 44 -16.54 -27.28 5.40
C VAL A 44 -17.94 -27.54 4.85
N ALA A 45 -18.33 -26.87 3.76
CA ALA A 45 -19.61 -27.05 3.10
C ALA A 45 -19.78 -28.50 2.62
N LEU A 46 -18.75 -29.10 2.01
CA LEU A 46 -18.78 -30.50 1.61
C LEU A 46 -19.00 -31.43 2.81
N VAL A 47 -18.22 -31.27 3.88
CA VAL A 47 -18.38 -32.09 5.09
C VAL A 47 -19.79 -31.97 5.64
N VAL A 48 -20.30 -30.74 5.77
CA VAL A 48 -21.61 -30.48 6.35
C VAL A 48 -22.75 -31.03 5.49
N LEU A 49 -22.62 -31.06 4.16
CA LEU A 49 -23.61 -31.68 3.26
C LEU A 49 -23.79 -33.17 3.54
N PHE A 50 -22.73 -33.89 3.90
CA PHE A 50 -22.76 -35.33 4.21
C PHE A 50 -23.10 -35.65 5.67
N THR A 51 -23.26 -34.64 6.53
CA THR A 51 -23.68 -34.83 7.93
C THR A 51 -25.19 -34.64 8.12
N GLU A 52 -25.72 -35.16 9.22
CA GLU A 52 -27.09 -34.90 9.72
C GLU A 52 -27.24 -33.48 10.31
N ALA A 53 -26.47 -32.53 9.78
CA ALA A 53 -26.60 -31.12 10.11
C ALA A 53 -28.00 -30.58 9.82
N ASP A 54 -28.49 -29.72 10.72
CA ASP A 54 -29.74 -29.00 10.56
C ASP A 54 -29.76 -28.19 9.25
N ASN A 55 -30.93 -28.12 8.62
CA ASN A 55 -31.12 -27.38 7.37
C ASN A 55 -30.74 -25.90 7.47
N ILE A 56 -30.91 -25.28 8.65
CA ILE A 56 -30.51 -23.89 8.91
C ILE A 56 -28.99 -23.73 8.79
N MET A 57 -28.22 -24.69 9.34
CA MET A 57 -26.76 -24.66 9.27
C MET A 57 -26.26 -24.85 7.83
N LYS A 58 -26.86 -25.78 7.08
CA LYS A 58 -26.55 -25.99 5.66
C LYS A 58 -26.78 -24.72 4.82
N ILE A 59 -27.92 -24.06 5.02
CA ILE A 59 -28.24 -22.80 4.34
C ILE A 59 -27.24 -21.70 4.69
N GLY A 60 -26.88 -21.55 5.98
CA GLY A 60 -25.92 -20.55 6.42
C GLY A 60 -24.54 -20.72 5.78
N ILE A 61 -24.04 -21.95 5.70
CA ILE A 61 -22.74 -22.24 5.07
C ILE A 61 -22.78 -22.00 3.57
N ILE A 62 -23.87 -22.37 2.89
CA ILE A 62 -24.04 -22.11 1.45
C ILE A 62 -24.04 -20.60 1.18
N ILE A 63 -24.78 -19.81 1.96
CA ILE A 63 -24.80 -18.34 1.82
C ILE A 63 -23.41 -17.76 2.08
N GLY A 64 -22.75 -18.18 3.16
CA GLY A 64 -21.39 -17.74 3.48
C GLY A 64 -20.39 -18.06 2.37
N PHE A 65 -20.50 -19.24 1.77
CA PHE A 65 -19.70 -19.64 0.61
C PHE A 65 -19.92 -18.71 -0.58
N PHE A 66 -21.19 -18.41 -0.95
CA PHE A 66 -21.47 -17.50 -2.07
C PHE A 66 -21.00 -16.08 -1.83
N VAL A 67 -21.12 -15.56 -0.59
CA VAL A 67 -20.58 -14.24 -0.24
C VAL A 67 -19.06 -14.21 -0.40
N MET A 68 -18.36 -15.23 0.09
CA MET A 68 -16.90 -15.30 -0.02
C MET A 68 -16.42 -15.52 -1.45
N LEU A 69 -17.13 -16.34 -2.23
CA LEU A 69 -16.88 -16.53 -3.65
C LEU A 69 -17.05 -15.22 -4.42
N PHE A 70 -18.09 -14.44 -4.12
CA PHE A 70 -18.32 -13.14 -4.73
C PHE A 70 -17.18 -12.15 -4.41
N LEU A 71 -16.74 -12.07 -3.15
CA LEU A 71 -15.60 -11.22 -2.76
C LEU A 71 -14.29 -11.65 -3.43
N THR A 72 -14.08 -12.96 -3.59
CA THR A 72 -12.92 -13.50 -4.31
C THR A 72 -12.94 -13.10 -5.79
N ILE A 73 -14.09 -13.23 -6.46
CA ILE A 73 -14.23 -12.81 -7.86
C ILE A 73 -14.05 -11.29 -8.00
N LEU A 74 -14.65 -10.49 -7.11
CA LEU A 74 -14.56 -9.04 -7.15
C LEU A 74 -13.11 -8.56 -6.95
N SER A 75 -12.41 -9.10 -5.95
CA SER A 75 -11.00 -8.78 -5.72
C SER A 75 -10.10 -9.23 -6.87
N GLY A 76 -10.41 -10.38 -7.49
CA GLY A 76 -9.73 -10.85 -8.71
C GLY A 76 -9.94 -9.90 -9.90
N PHE A 77 -11.18 -9.47 -10.12
CA PHE A 77 -11.52 -8.56 -11.22
C PHE A 77 -10.87 -7.18 -11.04
N VAL A 78 -10.97 -6.59 -9.85
CA VAL A 78 -10.34 -5.29 -9.54
C VAL A 78 -8.81 -5.40 -9.54
N GLY A 79 -8.26 -6.52 -9.09
CA GLY A 79 -6.82 -6.75 -9.01
C GLY A 79 -6.16 -6.97 -10.37
N TRP A 80 -6.72 -7.78 -11.26
CA TRP A 80 -6.05 -8.19 -12.50
C TRP A 80 -6.75 -7.73 -13.78
N GLU A 81 -8.05 -7.97 -13.92
CA GLU A 81 -8.80 -7.70 -15.17
C GLU A 81 -8.92 -6.20 -15.48
N MET A 82 -8.90 -5.35 -14.44
CA MET A 82 -8.98 -3.90 -14.59
C MET A 82 -7.75 -3.23 -15.24
N GLU A 83 -6.66 -3.98 -15.48
CA GLU A 83 -5.44 -3.47 -16.09
C GLU A 83 -5.63 -3.00 -17.55
N GLU A 84 -6.65 -3.50 -18.24
CA GLU A 84 -6.92 -3.12 -19.63
C GLU A 84 -7.74 -1.82 -19.76
N VAL A 85 -8.30 -1.31 -18.66
CA VAL A 85 -9.15 -0.10 -18.66
C VAL A 85 -8.28 1.16 -18.83
N PRO A 86 -8.55 2.05 -19.81
CA PRO A 86 -7.71 3.22 -20.11
C PRO A 86 -7.44 4.13 -18.91
N ILE A 87 -8.48 4.41 -18.10
CA ILE A 87 -8.37 5.26 -16.90
C ILE A 87 -7.44 4.61 -15.85
N ILE A 88 -7.41 3.28 -15.80
CA ILE A 88 -6.57 2.54 -14.84
C ILE A 88 -5.12 2.49 -15.32
N LYS A 89 -4.87 2.45 -16.65
CA LYS A 89 -3.52 2.60 -17.20
C LYS A 89 -2.91 3.96 -16.90
N GLU A 90 -3.66 5.04 -17.09
CA GLU A 90 -3.22 6.38 -16.71
C GLU A 90 -2.99 6.48 -15.19
N ALA A 91 -3.86 5.86 -14.40
CA ALA A 91 -3.67 5.78 -12.95
C ALA A 91 -2.41 5.01 -12.53
N LEU A 92 -2.06 3.94 -13.26
CA LEU A 92 -0.84 3.17 -13.04
C LEU A 92 0.40 3.98 -13.35
N GLU A 93 0.43 4.64 -14.50
CA GLU A 93 1.56 5.46 -14.90
C GLU A 93 1.76 6.64 -13.93
N ILE A 94 0.68 7.28 -13.48
CA ILE A 94 0.76 8.34 -12.47
C ILE A 94 1.23 7.78 -11.12
N GLY A 95 0.69 6.64 -10.68
CA GLY A 95 1.08 5.99 -9.44
C GLY A 95 2.55 5.59 -9.40
N GLU A 96 3.04 4.93 -10.46
CA GLU A 96 4.44 4.52 -10.60
C GLU A 96 5.41 5.71 -10.58
N ASN A 97 5.06 6.80 -11.28
CA ASN A 97 5.88 8.00 -11.28
C ASN A 97 5.92 8.68 -9.90
N VAL A 98 4.82 8.66 -9.14
CA VAL A 98 4.77 9.20 -7.77
C VAL A 98 5.60 8.34 -6.82
N ASP A 99 5.51 7.02 -6.91
CA ASP A 99 6.29 6.12 -6.06
C ASP A 99 7.79 6.20 -6.39
N HIS A 100 8.16 6.33 -7.67
CA HIS A 100 9.54 6.59 -8.08
C HIS A 100 10.06 7.94 -7.58
N ALA A 101 9.24 9.00 -7.64
CA ALA A 101 9.60 10.31 -7.09
C ALA A 101 9.82 10.26 -5.57
N LYS A 102 8.96 9.54 -4.83
CA LYS A 102 9.16 9.31 -3.39
C LYS A 102 10.43 8.53 -3.09
N GLN A 103 10.77 7.55 -3.91
CA GLN A 103 12.00 6.78 -3.74
C GLN A 103 13.24 7.66 -3.94
N ILE A 104 13.26 8.49 -4.98
CA ILE A 104 14.33 9.48 -5.21
C ILE A 104 14.43 10.46 -4.02
N GLU A 105 13.30 10.95 -3.52
CA GLU A 105 13.26 11.85 -2.37
C GLU A 105 13.84 11.18 -1.11
N ASN A 106 13.42 9.96 -0.81
CA ASN A 106 13.92 9.21 0.33
C ASN A 106 15.42 8.94 0.23
N GLU A 107 15.91 8.54 -0.96
CA GLU A 107 17.34 8.33 -1.21
C GLU A 107 18.15 9.63 -1.07
N ALA A 108 17.60 10.76 -1.53
CA ALA A 108 18.23 12.07 -1.38
C ALA A 108 18.28 12.52 0.08
N ILE A 109 17.21 12.31 0.85
CA ILE A 109 17.16 12.60 2.29
C ILE A 109 18.16 11.72 3.04
N GLU A 110 18.20 10.42 2.75
CA GLU A 110 19.13 9.49 3.39
C GLU A 110 20.58 9.83 3.06
N LYS A 111 20.88 10.18 1.79
CA LYS A 111 22.20 10.65 1.39
C LYS A 111 22.61 11.94 2.10
N PHE A 112 21.71 12.92 2.18
CA PHE A 112 21.96 14.18 2.89
C PHE A 112 22.20 13.96 4.38
N LYS A 113 21.42 13.07 5.00
CA LYS A 113 21.58 12.65 6.40
C LYS A 113 22.96 12.03 6.62
N ASN A 114 23.37 11.11 5.75
CA ASN A 114 24.67 10.45 5.83
C ASN A 114 25.85 11.41 5.60
N GLU A 115 25.75 12.33 4.62
CA GLU A 115 26.75 13.37 4.41
C GLU A 115 26.84 14.34 5.60
N THR A 116 25.71 14.70 6.21
CA THR A 116 25.67 15.56 7.40
C THR A 116 26.30 14.87 8.61
N ILE A 117 25.99 13.59 8.86
CA ILE A 117 26.62 12.79 9.90
C ILE A 117 28.13 12.73 9.67
N LYS A 118 28.58 12.54 8.43
CA LYS A 118 30.00 12.50 8.09
C LYS A 118 30.71 13.83 8.36
N ILE A 119 30.10 14.96 8.02
CA ILE A 119 30.64 16.29 8.33
C ILE A 119 30.72 16.49 9.85
N ILE A 120 29.72 16.02 10.61
CA ILE A 120 29.72 16.06 12.07
C ILE A 120 30.86 15.20 12.64
N ASP A 121 31.06 13.98 12.11
CA ASP A 121 32.13 13.08 12.54
C ASP A 121 33.52 13.66 12.23
N ASP A 122 33.70 14.27 11.05
CA ASP A 122 34.93 14.95 10.65
C ASP A 122 35.21 16.15 11.58
N LEU A 123 34.20 16.97 11.90
CA LEU A 123 34.31 18.09 12.83
C LEU A 123 34.53 17.65 14.29
N GLU A 124 33.92 16.55 14.72
CA GLU A 124 34.13 15.97 16.05
C GLU A 124 35.58 15.50 16.22
N SER A 125 36.14 14.89 15.17
CA SER A 125 37.51 14.35 15.17
C SER A 125 38.57 15.44 15.39
N ASP A 126 38.32 16.65 14.86
CA ASP A 126 39.17 17.83 15.00
C ASP A 126 38.86 18.67 16.26
N SER A 127 37.91 18.25 17.10
CA SER A 127 37.40 19.04 18.22
C SER A 127 37.95 18.65 19.60
N THR A 128 37.83 19.57 20.56
CA THR A 128 38.21 19.37 21.97
C THR A 128 37.23 18.46 22.69
N HIS A 129 37.67 17.87 23.82
CA HIS A 129 36.86 16.91 24.59
C HIS A 129 35.47 17.45 25.02
N GLU A 130 35.35 18.76 25.24
CA GLU A 130 34.10 19.42 25.64
C GLU A 130 33.11 19.63 24.48
N MET A 131 33.59 19.72 23.22
CA MET A 131 32.74 19.86 22.04
C MET A 131 32.19 18.54 21.52
N LYS A 132 32.82 17.40 21.84
CA LYS A 132 32.37 16.08 21.39
C LYS A 132 30.94 15.74 21.80
N HIS A 133 30.55 16.09 23.01
CA HIS A 133 29.19 15.86 23.49
C HIS A 133 28.14 16.66 22.70
N ALA A 134 28.48 17.86 22.22
CA ALA A 134 27.57 18.64 21.37
C ALA A 134 27.40 17.99 19.98
N PHE A 135 28.45 17.37 19.45
CA PHE A 135 28.42 16.63 18.19
C PHE A 135 27.64 15.31 18.30
N GLU A 136 27.80 14.55 19.40
CA GLU A 136 27.00 13.34 19.65
C GLU A 136 25.49 13.63 19.73
N VAL A 137 25.10 14.73 20.40
CA VAL A 137 23.70 15.17 20.47
C VAL A 137 23.18 15.62 19.09
N ALA A 138 23.99 16.34 18.31
CA ALA A 138 23.63 16.73 16.95
C ALA A 138 23.44 15.52 16.01
N LYS A 139 24.32 14.50 16.12
CA LYS A 139 24.24 13.25 15.37
C LYS A 139 22.97 12.46 15.70
N LEU A 140 22.60 12.37 16.97
CA LEU A 140 21.34 11.76 17.42
C LEU A 140 20.11 12.52 16.88
N GLY A 141 20.15 13.85 16.90
CA GLY A 141 19.09 14.69 16.33
C GLY A 141 18.87 14.42 14.84
N VAL A 142 19.95 14.38 14.06
CA VAL A 142 19.91 14.07 12.62
C VAL A 142 19.49 12.61 12.37
N SER A 143 19.87 11.68 13.25
CA SER A 143 19.50 10.26 13.17
C SER A 143 18.02 9.99 13.45
N LEU A 144 17.36 10.81 14.27
CA LEU A 144 15.96 10.64 14.69
C LEU A 144 14.94 11.41 13.85
N SER A 145 15.39 12.40 13.06
CA SER A 145 14.60 13.07 12.01
C SER A 145 14.63 12.30 10.70
#